data_AF-A0A125PJV7-F1
#
_entry.id   AF-A0A125PJV7-F1
#
_cell.length_a   1.000
_cell.length_b   1.000
_cell.length_c   1.000
_cell.angle_alpha   90.00
_cell.angle_beta   90.00
_cell.angle_gamma   90.00
#
_symmetry.space_group_name_H-M   'P 1'
#
loop_
_entity.id
_entity.type
_entity.pdbx_description
1 polymer ?
#
loop_
_entity_poly.entity_id
_entity_poly.type
_entity_poly.pdbx_seq_one_letter_code
_entity_poly.pdbx_strand_id
1 'polypeptide(L)'
;MSKIDPTHLSRVLAALAKPKERVTSSASNQASPGKSQTAGKTLGVLRTRLQCRLKALKPDEEGFRDAAPVVTIQEILCWEFGEGILEHSDFKQIAQKVAETMMSEPKLEKTIRAIIDEALVGK
;
A
#
# COMPACT_ATOMS: atom_id res chain seq x y z
N MET A 1 20.28 5.90 -10.30
CA MET A 1 19.98 5.34 -8.97
C MET A 1 18.86 6.16 -8.35
N SER A 2 17.61 5.71 -8.50
CA SER A 2 16.45 6.43 -7.96
C SER A 2 16.51 6.38 -6.44
N LYS A 3 16.83 7.52 -5.83
CA LYS A 3 16.79 7.71 -4.37
C LYS A 3 15.33 7.58 -3.95
N ILE A 4 14.96 6.41 -3.41
CA ILE A 4 13.67 6.24 -2.74
C ILE A 4 13.74 7.14 -1.51
N ASP A 5 12.98 8.22 -1.55
CA ASP A 5 12.91 9.17 -0.45
C ASP A 5 12.21 8.49 0.74
N PRO A 6 12.85 8.36 1.92
CA PRO A 6 12.30 7.60 3.05
C PRO A 6 10.95 8.15 3.54
N THR A 7 10.62 9.39 3.21
CA THR A 7 9.33 10.05 3.48
C THR A 7 8.21 9.67 2.51
N HIS A 8 8.51 9.01 1.39
CA HIS A 8 7.53 8.67 0.36
C HIS A 8 6.56 7.58 0.82
N LEU A 9 7.09 6.52 1.45
CA LEU A 9 6.29 5.40 1.96
C LEU A 9 5.36 5.86 3.09
N SER A 10 5.85 6.74 3.98
CA SER A 10 5.04 7.42 4.99
C SER A 10 3.92 8.26 4.38
N ARG A 11 4.15 8.92 3.24
CA ARG A 11 3.14 9.71 2.51
C ARG A 11 2.08 8.82 1.87
N VAL A 12 2.46 7.69 1.29
CA VAL A 12 1.52 6.71 0.71
C VAL A 12 0.65 6.10 1.80
N LEU A 13 1.23 5.73 2.94
CA LEU A 13 0.48 5.24 4.10
C LEU A 13 -0.47 6.31 4.65
N ALA A 14 0.00 7.55 4.82
CA ALA A 14 -0.84 8.65 5.24
C ALA A 14 -1.98 8.93 4.25
N ALA A 15 -1.75 8.78 2.94
CA ALA A 15 -2.79 8.92 1.92
C ALA A 15 -3.79 7.76 1.94
N LEU A 16 -3.33 6.54 2.20
CA LEU A 16 -4.19 5.37 2.36
C LEU A 16 -5.06 5.45 3.61
N ALA A 17 -4.51 5.96 4.72
CA ALA A 17 -5.18 6.13 6.00
C ALA A 17 -6.24 7.25 6.00
N LYS A 18 -6.21 8.17 5.02
CA LYS A 18 -7.26 9.18 4.89
C LYS A 18 -8.52 8.53 4.30
N PRO A 19 -9.68 8.59 4.98
CA PRO A 19 -10.93 8.13 4.40
C PRO A 19 -11.20 8.89 3.10
N LYS A 20 -11.97 8.28 2.20
CA LYS A 20 -12.26 8.73 0.82
C LYS A 20 -13.02 10.07 0.79
N GLU A 21 -12.42 11.13 1.29
CA GLU A 21 -12.90 12.49 1.14
C GLU A 21 -12.45 12.98 -0.24
N ARG A 22 -13.34 12.76 -1.22
CA ARG A 22 -13.58 13.60 -2.39
C ARG A 22 -12.46 14.60 -2.73
N VAL A 23 -11.34 14.11 -3.27
CA VAL A 23 -10.43 15.00 -4.02
C VAL A 23 -11.11 15.24 -5.36
N THR A 24 -11.85 16.34 -5.44
CA THR A 24 -12.35 16.86 -6.71
C THR A 24 -11.16 17.13 -7.61
N SER A 25 -11.15 16.44 -8.75
CA SER A 25 -10.25 16.65 -9.86
C SER A 25 -10.26 18.12 -10.29
N SER A 26 -9.25 18.87 -9.88
CA SER A 26 -8.86 20.11 -10.58
C SER A 26 -7.80 19.73 -11.59
N ALA A 27 -8.25 19.25 -12.76
CA ALA A 27 -7.39 19.01 -13.91
C ALA A 27 -6.91 20.37 -14.44
N SER A 28 -5.69 20.76 -14.07
CA SER A 28 -4.93 21.77 -14.83
C SER A 28 -4.04 21.03 -15.81
N ASN A 29 -4.44 21.14 -17.07
CA ASN A 29 -3.86 20.51 -18.24
C ASN A 29 -2.58 21.24 -18.65
N GLN A 30 -1.41 20.66 -18.39
CA GLN A 30 -0.19 20.99 -19.13
C GLN A 30 0.58 19.71 -19.49
N ALA A 31 0.69 19.50 -20.80
CA ALA A 31 1.30 18.35 -21.44
C ALA A 31 2.83 18.41 -21.46
N SER A 32 3.48 17.25 -21.36
CA SER A 32 4.74 16.94 -22.04
C SER A 32 4.92 15.42 -22.17
N PRO A 33 5.41 14.90 -23.32
CA PRO A 33 5.37 13.48 -23.65
C PRO A 33 6.65 12.78 -23.20
N GLY A 34 6.56 12.02 -22.11
CA GLY A 34 7.56 11.03 -21.72
C GLY A 34 6.85 9.72 -21.47
N LYS A 35 7.22 8.67 -22.22
CA LYS A 35 6.73 7.30 -22.07
C LYS A 35 6.92 6.81 -20.62
N SER A 36 5.91 7.04 -19.78
CA SER A 36 5.67 6.25 -18.58
C SER A 36 4.29 5.66 -18.76
N GLN A 37 4.30 4.40 -19.18
CA GLN A 37 3.14 3.54 -19.25
C GLN A 37 2.66 3.27 -17.81
N THR A 38 2.04 4.29 -17.21
CA THR A 38 1.50 4.26 -15.86
C THR A 38 0.07 4.80 -15.85
N ALA A 39 -0.66 4.57 -16.94
CA ALA A 39 -2.11 4.69 -16.97
C ALA A 39 -2.70 3.54 -16.14
N GLY A 40 -2.72 3.67 -14.81
CA GLY A 40 -3.30 2.66 -13.93
C GLY A 40 -2.84 2.64 -12.46
N LYS A 41 -1.81 3.38 -12.07
CA LYS A 41 -1.39 3.48 -10.65
C LYS A 41 -2.23 4.53 -9.90
N THR A 42 -3.55 4.35 -9.87
CA THR A 42 -4.41 5.17 -9.00
C THR A 42 -4.47 4.52 -7.61
N LEU A 43 -4.47 5.32 -6.54
CA LEU A 43 -4.67 4.84 -5.17
C LEU A 43 -5.95 3.99 -5.03
N GLY A 44 -6.97 4.22 -5.87
CA GLY A 44 -8.16 3.38 -5.95
C GLY A 44 -7.86 1.93 -6.31
N VAL A 45 -6.94 1.68 -7.25
CA VAL A 45 -6.53 0.32 -7.64
C VAL A 45 -5.78 -0.38 -6.51
N LEU A 46 -4.89 0.34 -5.81
CA LEU A 46 -4.21 -0.18 -4.63
C LEU A 46 -5.19 -0.55 -3.52
N ARG A 47 -6.18 0.30 -3.25
CA ARG A 47 -7.25 0.01 -2.27
C ARG A 47 -8.06 -1.23 -2.63
N THR A 48 -8.46 -1.36 -3.90
CA THR A 48 -9.19 -2.56 -4.36
C THR A 48 -8.34 -3.82 -4.23
N ARG A 49 -7.05 -3.78 -4.61
CA ARG A 49 -6.13 -4.92 -4.47
C ARG A 49 -5.93 -5.31 -3.00
N LEU A 50 -5.72 -4.32 -2.12
CA LEU A 50 -5.63 -4.51 -0.67
C LEU A 50 -6.89 -5.17 -0.11
N GLN A 51 -8.07 -4.67 -0.45
CA GLN A 51 -9.34 -5.24 -0.01
C GLN A 51 -9.49 -6.70 -0.46
N CYS A 52 -9.20 -7.01 -1.73
CA CYS A 52 -9.27 -8.39 -2.23
C CYS A 52 -8.30 -9.31 -1.47
N ARG A 53 -7.06 -8.88 -1.26
CA ARG A 53 -6.00 -9.69 -0.63
C ARG A 53 -6.26 -9.90 0.87
N LEU A 54 -6.73 -8.86 1.56
CA LEU A 54 -7.10 -8.95 2.98
C LEU A 54 -8.35 -9.80 3.20
N LYS A 55 -9.36 -9.72 2.32
CA LYS A 55 -10.52 -10.62 2.38
C LYS A 55 -10.13 -12.08 2.10
N ALA A 56 -9.19 -12.32 1.19
CA ALA A 56 -8.68 -13.66 0.89
C ALA A 56 -7.89 -14.28 2.06
N LEU A 57 -7.31 -13.46 2.93
CA LEU A 57 -6.62 -13.91 4.15
C LEU A 57 -7.55 -14.44 5.25
N LYS A 58 -8.88 -14.40 5.06
CA LYS A 58 -9.91 -14.78 6.04
C LYS A 58 -9.73 -14.03 7.38
N PRO A 59 -10.41 -12.88 7.57
CA PRO A 59 -10.20 -12.02 8.73
C PRO A 59 -10.46 -12.68 10.09
N ASP A 60 -11.20 -13.80 10.11
CA ASP A 60 -11.53 -14.57 11.32
C ASP A 60 -10.49 -15.64 11.70
N GLU A 61 -9.44 -15.88 10.90
CA GLU A 61 -8.42 -16.88 11.24
C GLU A 61 -7.34 -16.32 12.19
N GLU A 62 -6.81 -17.21 13.04
CA GLU A 62 -5.85 -16.90 14.11
C GLU A 62 -4.54 -16.24 13.61
N GLY A 63 -4.21 -16.41 12.33
CA GLY A 63 -3.03 -15.81 11.69
C GLY A 63 -3.28 -14.46 10.99
N PHE A 64 -4.51 -13.95 10.97
CA PHE A 64 -4.84 -12.73 10.22
C PHE A 64 -4.09 -11.50 10.74
N ARG A 65 -3.98 -11.35 12.07
CA ARG A 65 -3.35 -10.18 12.69
C ARG A 65 -1.88 -10.02 12.31
N ASP A 66 -1.16 -11.12 12.13
CA ASP A 66 0.25 -11.13 11.76
C ASP A 66 0.46 -11.09 10.25
N ALA A 67 -0.43 -11.71 9.46
CA ALA A 67 -0.32 -11.75 8.01
C ALA A 67 -0.82 -10.46 7.32
N ALA A 68 -1.86 -9.83 7.83
CA ALA A 68 -2.47 -8.64 7.23
C ALA A 68 -1.52 -7.44 7.08
N PRO A 69 -0.65 -7.11 8.05
CA PRO A 69 0.35 -6.06 7.92
C PRO A 69 1.36 -6.37 6.82
N VAL A 70 1.85 -7.61 6.76
CA VAL A 70 2.82 -8.06 5.75
C VAL A 70 2.22 -7.96 4.35
N VAL A 71 1.00 -8.44 4.15
CA VAL A 71 0.30 -8.35 2.86
C VAL A 71 0.02 -6.88 2.49
N THR A 72 -0.29 -6.03 3.45
CA THR A 72 -0.50 -4.59 3.20
C THR A 72 0.77 -3.93 2.68
N ILE A 73 1.92 -4.20 3.31
CA ILE A 73 3.21 -3.69 2.86
C ILE A 73 3.60 -4.28 1.50
N GLN A 74 3.38 -5.57 1.26
CA GLN A 74 3.66 -6.19 -0.04
C GLN A 74 2.89 -5.51 -1.18
N GLU A 75 1.59 -5.24 -1.01
CA GLU A 75 0.80 -4.57 -2.05
C GLU A 75 1.23 -3.12 -2.26
N ILE A 76 1.59 -2.40 -1.19
CA ILE A 76 2.13 -1.04 -1.31
C ILE A 76 3.44 -1.06 -2.11
N LEU A 77 4.34 -1.99 -1.81
CA LEU A 77 5.62 -2.12 -2.51
C LEU A 77 5.43 -2.56 -3.96
N CYS A 78 4.54 -3.51 -4.24
CA CYS A 78 4.21 -3.92 -5.61
C CYS A 78 3.56 -2.79 -6.42
N TRP A 79 2.76 -1.93 -5.77
CA TRP A 79 2.18 -0.76 -6.42
C TRP A 79 3.23 0.32 -6.71
N GLU A 80 4.12 0.58 -5.75
CA GLU A 80 5.19 1.58 -5.87
C GLU A 80 6.20 1.14 -6.94
N PHE A 81 6.77 -0.06 -6.80
CA PHE A 81 7.89 -0.56 -7.62
C PHE A 81 7.45 -1.39 -8.83
N GLY A 82 6.16 -1.75 -8.94
CA GLY A 82 5.64 -2.63 -9.98
C GLY A 82 5.74 -4.12 -9.63
N GLU A 83 5.13 -4.96 -10.45
CA GLU A 83 5.05 -6.41 -10.22
C GLU A 83 6.39 -7.13 -10.40
N GLY A 84 7.34 -6.54 -11.13
CA GLY A 84 8.70 -7.09 -11.27
C GLY A 84 9.45 -7.20 -9.94
N ILE A 85 9.01 -6.51 -8.89
CA ILE A 85 9.61 -6.68 -7.56
C ILE A 85 9.37 -8.09 -6.99
N LEU A 86 8.29 -8.77 -7.42
CA LEU A 86 7.96 -10.13 -7.01
C LEU A 86 8.98 -11.16 -7.52
N GLU A 87 9.73 -10.83 -8.57
CA GLU A 87 10.76 -11.70 -9.15
C GLU A 87 12.04 -11.73 -8.29
N HIS A 88 12.19 -10.79 -7.35
CA HIS A 88 13.30 -10.79 -6.40
C HIS A 88 13.07 -11.79 -5.28
N SER A 89 14.00 -12.74 -5.14
CA SER A 89 14.04 -13.75 -4.07
C SER A 89 13.90 -13.18 -2.66
N ASP A 90 14.45 -11.98 -2.44
CA ASP A 90 14.48 -11.32 -1.14
C ASP A 90 13.24 -10.49 -0.86
N PHE A 91 12.37 -10.26 -1.85
CA PHE A 91 11.23 -9.37 -1.71
C PHE A 91 10.33 -9.74 -0.53
N LYS A 92 10.02 -11.03 -0.38
CA LYS A 92 9.17 -11.52 0.71
C LYS A 92 9.80 -11.23 2.08
N GLN A 93 11.11 -11.46 2.22
CA GLN A 93 11.85 -11.19 3.46
C GLN A 93 11.95 -9.70 3.76
N ILE A 94 12.19 -8.87 2.74
CA ILE A 94 12.25 -7.41 2.87
C ILE A 94 10.89 -6.87 3.30
N ALA A 95 9.81 -7.29 2.64
CA ALA A 95 8.45 -6.85 2.98
C ALA A 95 8.08 -7.26 4.42
N GLN A 96 8.49 -8.45 4.85
CA GLN A 96 8.30 -8.91 6.23
C GLN A 96 9.07 -8.01 7.23
N LYS A 97 10.37 -7.78 7.01
CA LYS A 97 11.17 -6.90 7.89
C LYS A 97 10.64 -5.48 7.95
N VAL A 98 10.17 -4.94 6.82
CA VAL A 98 9.54 -3.63 6.78
C VAL A 98 8.26 -3.65 7.61
N ALA A 99 7.40 -4.65 7.46
CA ALA A 99 6.20 -4.78 8.29
C ALA A 99 6.55 -4.87 9.78
N GLU A 100 7.49 -5.72 10.19
CA GLU A 100 7.94 -5.85 11.58
C GLU A 100 8.44 -4.52 12.16
N THR A 101 9.28 -3.81 11.39
CA THR A 101 9.83 -2.50 11.79
C THR A 101 8.70 -1.47 11.97
N MET A 102 7.72 -1.47 11.07
CA MET A 102 6.60 -0.53 11.13
C MET A 102 5.58 -0.87 12.22
N MET A 103 5.40 -2.16 12.54
CA MET A 103 4.57 -2.57 13.68
C MET A 103 5.26 -2.32 15.03
N SER A 104 6.60 -2.23 15.06
CA SER A 104 7.35 -1.84 16.26
C SER A 104 7.16 -0.37 16.65
N GLU A 105 6.74 0.48 15.71
CA GLU A 105 6.46 1.90 15.93
C GLU A 105 4.95 2.14 16.18
N PRO A 106 4.52 2.53 17.39
CA PRO A 106 3.10 2.55 17.77
C PRO A 106 2.21 3.42 16.86
N LYS A 107 2.75 4.53 16.35
CA LYS A 107 2.03 5.44 15.44
C LYS A 107 1.80 4.80 14.08
N LEU A 108 2.82 4.11 13.55
CA LEU A 108 2.75 3.42 12.27
C LEU A 108 1.88 2.19 12.37
N GLU A 109 2.00 1.42 13.46
CA GLU A 109 1.15 0.27 13.75
C GLU A 109 -0.34 0.68 13.71
N LYS A 110 -0.72 1.72 14.45
CA LYS A 110 -2.09 2.24 14.47
C LYS A 110 -2.58 2.65 13.07
N THR A 111 -1.70 3.25 12.28
CA THR A 111 -2.02 3.69 10.91
C THR A 111 -2.24 2.49 9.99
N ILE A 112 -1.37 1.48 10.03
CA ILE A 112 -1.49 0.26 9.23
C ILE A 112 -2.76 -0.51 9.61
N ARG A 113 -3.02 -0.66 10.91
CA ARG A 113 -4.24 -1.30 11.40
C ARG A 113 -5.50 -0.57 10.93
N ALA A 114 -5.51 0.76 10.93
CA ALA A 114 -6.63 1.54 10.41
C ALA A 114 -6.85 1.34 8.90
N ILE A 115 -5.77 1.24 8.11
CA ILE A 115 -5.86 0.93 6.66
C ILE A 115 -6.46 -0.46 6.44
N ILE A 116 -6.04 -1.45 7.23
CA ILE A 116 -6.56 -2.82 7.16
C ILE A 116 -8.05 -2.84 7.50
N ASP A 117 -8.46 -2.16 8.58
CA ASP A 117 -9.86 -2.07 9.02
C ASP A 117 -10.74 -1.43 7.94
N GLU A 118 -10.33 -0.28 7.39
CA GLU A 118 -11.04 0.40 6.30
C GLU A 118 -11.16 -0.48 5.04
N ALA A 119 -10.11 -1.23 4.71
CA ALA A 119 -10.12 -2.14 3.56
C ALA A 119 -11.11 -3.31 3.76
N LEU A 120 -11.30 -3.78 4.99
CA LEU A 120 -12.27 -4.82 5.32
C LEU A 120 -13.70 -4.29 5.32
N VAL A 121 -13.93 -3.09 5.86
CA VAL A 121 -15.27 -2.47 5.99
C VAL A 121 -15.87 -2.08 4.64
N GLY A 122 -15.05 -1.71 3.65
CA GLY A 122 -15.47 -1.54 2.26
C GLY A 122 -16.68 -0.60 2.06
N LYS A 123 -16.48 0.71 2.24
CA LYS A 123 -17.46 1.74 1.82
C LYS A 123 -17.18 2.29 0.41
#